data_AF-A0A7W5U9L6-F1
#
_entry.id   AF-A0A7W5U9L6-F1
#
_cell.length_a   1.000
_cell.length_b   1.000
_cell.length_c   1.000
_cell.angle_alpha   90.00
_cell.angle_beta   90.00
_cell.angle_gamma   90.00
#
_symmetry.space_group_name_H-M   'P 1'
#
loop_
_entity.id
_entity.type
_entity.pdbx_description
1 polymer ?
#
loop_
_entity_poly.entity_id
_entity_poly.type
_entity_poly.pdbx_seq_one_letter_code
_entity_poly.pdbx_strand_id
1 'polypeptide(L)'
;MTRKALIKEAELNRMAKVAKKFGVTIEQEFDGIIVRVVPQPGLEAPLEENPWDTVLSTPPEPIQPPLDHREEFAMRRLIEAGVGSKVYSCTLRSFGPLTQKKLSERGYIEVSHQSGEKFKDDEISLTAKGLADWKSLEAHWRKYVTL
;
A
#
# COMPACT_ATOMS: atom_id res chain seq x y z
N MET A 1 37.02 12.75 36.27
CA MET A 1 37.47 13.43 35.03
C MET A 1 36.75 12.80 33.84
N THR A 2 35.84 13.51 33.19
CA THR A 2 35.16 13.04 31.96
C THR A 2 36.02 13.36 30.75
N ARG A 3 36.49 12.34 30.02
CA ARG A 3 37.21 12.52 28.75
C ARG A 3 36.27 13.22 27.76
N LYS A 4 36.54 14.48 27.44
CA LYS A 4 35.85 15.16 26.34
C LYS A 4 36.28 14.48 25.05
N ALA A 5 35.32 14.19 24.17
CA ALA A 5 35.63 13.70 22.84
C ALA A 5 36.47 14.74 22.09
N LEU A 6 37.54 14.29 21.45
CA LEU A 6 38.48 15.14 20.68
C LEU A 6 37.78 15.85 19.51
N ILE A 7 36.72 15.25 18.96
CA ILE A 7 35.93 15.78 17.85
C ILE A 7 34.45 15.57 18.14
N LYS A 8 33.61 16.54 17.75
CA LYS A 8 32.15 16.42 17.82
C LYS A 8 31.64 15.57 16.64
N GLU A 9 30.66 14.71 16.90
CA GLU A 9 30.02 13.88 15.86
C GLU A 9 29.46 14.70 14.69
N ALA A 10 28.89 15.87 14.98
CA ALA A 10 28.40 16.80 13.97
C ALA A 10 29.49 17.31 13.01
N GLU A 11 30.71 17.46 13.50
CA GLU A 11 31.85 17.94 12.70
C GLU A 11 32.39 16.82 11.81
N LEU A 12 32.52 15.61 12.33
CA LEU A 12 32.88 14.42 11.56
C LEU A 12 31.87 14.16 10.42
N ASN A 13 30.57 14.29 10.70
CA ASN A 13 29.52 14.15 9.68
C ASN A 13 29.61 15.20 8.58
N ARG A 14 30.03 16.43 8.89
CA ARG A 14 30.27 17.48 7.89
C ARG A 14 31.49 17.14 7.03
N MET A 15 32.59 16.71 7.64
CA MET A 15 33.80 16.28 6.92
C MET A 15 33.47 15.13 5.96
N ALA A 16 32.72 14.11 6.41
CA ALA A 16 32.31 13.00 5.58
C ALA A 16 31.44 13.43 4.38
N LYS A 17 30.48 14.36 4.58
CA LYS A 17 29.65 14.90 3.50
C LYS A 17 30.48 15.67 2.47
N VAL A 18 31.42 16.51 2.92
CA VAL A 18 32.28 17.29 2.02
C VAL A 18 33.25 16.38 1.27
N ALA A 19 33.89 15.43 1.96
CA ALA A 19 34.78 14.45 1.36
C ALA A 19 34.08 13.64 0.26
N LYS A 20 32.86 13.15 0.53
CA LYS A 20 32.04 12.42 -0.45
C LYS A 20 31.59 13.28 -1.63
N LYS A 21 31.20 14.54 -1.38
CA LYS A 21 30.72 15.45 -2.42
C LYS A 21 31.79 15.85 -3.43
N PHE A 22 33.00 16.12 -2.95
CA PHE A 22 34.09 16.62 -3.79
C PHE A 22 35.10 15.53 -4.17
N GLY A 23 34.94 14.30 -3.65
CA GLY A 23 35.87 13.20 -3.91
C GLY A 23 37.28 13.47 -3.34
N VAL A 24 37.38 14.29 -2.30
CA VAL A 24 38.65 14.74 -1.71
C VAL A 24 38.90 14.06 -0.38
N THR A 25 40.17 13.80 -0.07
CA THR A 25 40.59 13.38 1.27
C THR A 25 40.72 14.60 2.16
N ILE A 26 40.07 14.59 3.33
CA ILE A 26 40.15 15.68 4.30
C ILE A 26 41.00 15.22 5.48
N GLU A 27 42.04 16.00 5.80
CA GLU A 27 42.89 15.78 6.97
C GLU A 27 42.77 16.98 7.91
N GLN A 28 42.57 16.70 9.19
CA GLN A 28 42.51 17.74 10.21
C GLN A 28 43.22 17.28 11.47
N GLU A 29 44.12 18.12 11.98
CA GLU A 29 44.87 17.88 13.21
C GLU A 29 44.13 18.48 14.40
N PHE A 30 43.93 17.67 15.44
CA PHE A 30 43.35 18.06 16.72
C PHE A 30 44.26 17.58 17.85
N ASP A 31 44.82 18.50 18.64
CA ASP A 31 45.68 18.20 19.80
C ASP A 31 46.77 17.15 19.52
N GLY A 32 47.42 17.24 18.34
CA GLY A 32 48.48 16.32 17.90
C GLY A 32 47.99 14.99 17.32
N ILE A 33 46.68 14.82 17.12
CA ILE A 33 46.07 13.66 16.47
C ILE A 33 45.53 14.07 15.11
N ILE A 34 45.99 13.42 14.05
CA ILE A 34 45.52 13.67 12.69
C ILE A 34 44.33 12.74 12.39
N VAL A 35 43.18 13.35 12.12
CA VAL A 35 41.99 12.64 11.66
C VAL A 35 41.84 12.79 10.16
N ARG A 36 41.90 11.66 9.45
CA ARG A 36 41.80 11.58 8.00
C ARG A 36 40.46 10.96 7.60
N VAL A 37 39.70 11.67 6.79
CA VAL A 37 38.42 11.21 6.22
C VAL A 37 38.61 11.00 4.72
N VAL A 38 38.55 9.74 4.29
CA VAL A 38 38.69 9.34 2.89
C VAL A 38 37.31 8.97 2.33
N PRO A 39 36.86 9.55 1.21
CA PRO A 39 35.64 9.08 0.56
C PRO A 39 35.92 7.70 -0.05
N GLN A 40 35.16 6.68 0.35
CA GLN A 40 35.26 5.37 -0.29
C GLN A 40 34.53 5.42 -1.65
N PRO A 41 35.23 5.22 -2.78
CA PRO A 41 34.57 5.03 -4.05
C PRO A 41 33.91 3.64 -4.06
N GLY A 42 32.58 3.59 -4.25
CA GLY A 42 31.85 2.33 -4.44
C GLY A 42 30.90 1.91 -3.30
N LEU A 43 30.88 2.63 -2.18
CA LEU A 43 29.76 2.56 -1.21
C LEU A 43 28.81 3.72 -1.49
N GLU A 44 27.97 3.51 -2.50
CA GLU A 44 26.74 4.27 -2.64
C GLU A 44 26.06 4.29 -1.27
N ALA A 45 25.64 5.48 -0.80
CA ALA A 45 24.78 5.48 0.38
C ALA A 45 23.54 4.68 -0.01
N PRO A 46 22.90 3.93 0.92
CA PRO A 46 21.56 3.44 0.67
C PRO A 46 20.77 4.65 0.15
N LEU A 47 20.25 4.54 -1.08
CA LEU A 47 19.42 5.57 -1.66
C LEU A 47 18.35 5.88 -0.61
N GLU A 48 18.37 7.07 -0.02
CA GLU A 48 17.22 7.54 0.75
C GLU A 48 16.07 7.52 -0.25
N GLU A 49 15.24 6.49 -0.18
CA GLU A 49 14.08 6.34 -1.06
C GLU A 49 13.25 7.62 -0.92
N ASN A 50 13.14 8.39 -2.00
CA ASN A 50 12.32 9.59 -1.94
C ASN A 50 10.90 9.14 -1.57
N PRO A 51 10.23 9.78 -0.60
CA PRO A 51 8.87 9.41 -0.20
C PRO A 51 7.89 9.35 -1.38
N TRP A 52 8.16 10.13 -2.42
CA TRP A 52 7.38 10.21 -3.66
C TRP A 52 7.66 9.06 -4.66
N ASP A 53 8.81 8.39 -4.58
CA ASP A 53 9.15 7.23 -5.44
C ASP A 53 8.45 5.94 -4.96
N THR A 54 8.05 5.88 -3.68
CA THR A 54 7.27 4.77 -3.09
C THR A 54 5.94 4.53 -3.82
N VAL A 55 5.31 5.60 -4.31
CA VAL A 55 4.00 5.56 -4.99
C VAL A 55 4.09 4.89 -6.36
N LEU A 56 5.24 5.00 -7.03
CA LEU A 56 5.48 4.38 -8.35
C LEU A 56 5.79 2.87 -8.26
N SER A 57 6.19 2.39 -7.09
CA SER A 57 6.54 0.98 -6.84
C SER A 57 5.37 0.16 -6.27
N THR A 58 4.24 0.80 -5.98
CA THR A 58 3.04 0.09 -5.48
C THR A 58 2.42 -0.71 -6.62
N PRO A 59 2.30 -2.05 -6.50
CA PRO A 59 1.63 -2.87 -7.51
C PRO A 59 0.19 -2.37 -7.73
N PRO A 60 -0.36 -2.47 -8.95
CA PRO A 60 -1.74 -2.09 -9.18
C PRO A 60 -2.69 -2.95 -8.32
N GLU A 61 -3.84 -2.40 -7.95
CA GLU A 61 -4.81 -3.12 -7.13
C GLU A 61 -5.22 -4.44 -7.82
N PRO A 62 -5.42 -5.52 -7.04
CA PRO A 62 -5.81 -6.82 -7.59
C PRO A 62 -7.14 -6.79 -8.35
N ILE A 63 -8.05 -5.90 -7.95
CA ILE A 63 -9.35 -5.71 -8.60
C ILE A 63 -9.28 -4.51 -9.53
N GLN A 64 -9.43 -4.76 -10.84
CA GLN A 64 -9.49 -3.72 -11.86
C GLN A 64 -10.78 -3.83 -12.70
N PRO A 65 -11.51 -2.72 -12.93
CA PRO A 65 -11.29 -1.39 -12.35
C PRO A 65 -11.52 -1.39 -10.82
N PRO A 66 -10.96 -0.40 -10.08
CA PRO A 66 -11.20 -0.27 -8.65
C PRO A 66 -12.69 -0.30 -8.32
N LEU A 67 -13.04 -0.88 -7.17
CA LEU A 67 -14.42 -0.91 -6.73
C LEU A 67 -14.86 0.51 -6.36
N ASP A 68 -16.06 0.91 -6.78
CA ASP A 68 -16.64 2.15 -6.26
C ASP A 68 -17.15 1.96 -4.81
N HIS A 69 -17.38 3.06 -4.09
CA HIS A 69 -17.83 3.00 -2.69
C HIS A 69 -19.13 2.20 -2.47
N ARG A 70 -19.96 2.02 -3.50
CA ARG A 70 -21.20 1.20 -3.41
C ARG A 70 -20.90 -0.27 -3.62
N GLU A 71 -20.04 -0.57 -4.59
CA GLU A 71 -19.52 -1.91 -4.85
C GLU A 71 -18.78 -2.46 -3.62
N GLU A 72 -17.89 -1.66 -3.02
CA GLU A 72 -17.17 -2.04 -1.80
C GLU A 72 -18.10 -2.32 -0.62
N PHE A 73 -19.10 -1.45 -0.42
CA PHE A 73 -20.07 -1.62 0.66
C PHE A 73 -20.88 -2.92 0.49
N ALA A 74 -21.31 -3.22 -0.74
CA ALA A 74 -22.02 -4.45 -1.07
C ALA A 74 -21.15 -5.69 -0.84
N MET A 75 -19.91 -5.68 -1.35
CA MET A 75 -18.97 -6.79 -1.16
C MET A 75 -18.70 -7.07 0.31
N ARG A 76 -18.47 -6.03 1.13
CA ARG A 76 -18.27 -6.18 2.58
C ARG A 76 -19.46 -6.88 3.25
N ARG A 77 -20.69 -6.47 2.91
CA ARG A 77 -21.90 -7.07 3.46
C ARG A 77 -22.11 -8.52 3.03
N LEU A 78 -21.81 -8.83 1.78
CA LEU A 78 -21.88 -10.20 1.26
C LEU A 78 -20.83 -11.10 1.92
N ILE A 79 -19.65 -10.57 2.25
CA ILE A 79 -18.61 -11.30 2.98
C ILE A 79 -19.01 -11.54 4.43
N GLU A 80 -19.60 -10.55 5.10
CA GLU A 80 -20.18 -10.69 6.44
C GLU A 80 -21.27 -11.76 6.48
N ALA A 81 -22.09 -11.87 5.41
CA ALA A 81 -23.11 -12.89 5.27
C ALA A 81 -22.56 -14.29 4.94
N GLY A 82 -21.35 -14.38 4.36
CA GLY A 82 -20.70 -15.63 3.98
C GLY A 82 -20.91 -16.02 2.51
N VAL A 83 -19.97 -16.81 1.98
CA VAL A 83 -20.00 -17.29 0.58
C VAL A 83 -21.20 -18.20 0.35
N GLY A 84 -21.93 -17.98 -0.74
CA GLY A 84 -23.13 -18.77 -1.07
C GLY A 84 -24.38 -18.44 -0.24
N SER A 85 -24.27 -17.60 0.79
CA SER A 85 -25.45 -17.07 1.49
C SER A 85 -26.23 -16.16 0.55
N LYS A 86 -27.53 -16.41 0.46
CA LYS A 86 -28.43 -15.58 -0.35
C LYS A 86 -28.91 -14.39 0.46
N VAL A 87 -28.71 -13.20 -0.09
CA VAL A 87 -29.08 -11.92 0.50
C VAL A 87 -29.96 -11.18 -0.48
N TYR A 88 -31.11 -10.67 -0.03
CA TYR A 88 -31.98 -9.88 -0.88
C TYR A 88 -31.35 -8.53 -1.21
N SER A 89 -31.43 -8.09 -2.47
CA SER A 89 -30.88 -6.82 -2.94
C SER A 89 -31.39 -5.61 -2.15
N CYS A 90 -32.65 -5.63 -1.69
CA CYS A 90 -33.23 -4.57 -0.88
C CYS A 90 -32.56 -4.35 0.49
N THR A 91 -31.87 -5.37 1.02
CA THR A 91 -31.14 -5.26 2.30
C THR A 91 -29.81 -4.53 2.15
N LEU A 92 -29.27 -4.50 0.93
CA LEU A 92 -28.03 -3.80 0.60
C LEU A 92 -28.32 -2.33 0.32
N ARG A 93 -28.01 -1.48 1.30
CA ARG A 93 -28.16 -0.03 1.15
C ARG A 93 -27.32 0.48 -0.02
N SER A 94 -27.92 1.36 -0.85
CA SER A 94 -27.28 1.95 -2.03
C SER A 94 -26.89 0.94 -3.13
N PHE A 95 -27.44 -0.27 -3.08
CA PHE A 95 -27.25 -1.28 -4.10
C PHE A 95 -28.29 -1.14 -5.20
N GLY A 96 -27.86 -0.63 -6.36
CA GLY A 96 -28.74 -0.39 -7.51
C GLY A 96 -28.48 -1.35 -8.67
N PRO A 97 -29.33 -1.31 -9.72
CA PRO A 97 -29.20 -2.19 -10.89
C PRO A 97 -27.85 -2.10 -11.59
N LEU A 98 -27.26 -0.90 -11.64
CA LEU A 98 -25.94 -0.69 -12.23
C LEU A 98 -24.84 -1.39 -11.43
N THR A 99 -24.86 -1.27 -10.09
CA THR A 99 -23.90 -1.92 -9.20
C THR A 99 -24.00 -3.44 -9.28
N GLN A 100 -25.23 -3.97 -9.30
CA GLN A 100 -25.48 -5.40 -9.47
C GLN A 100 -24.91 -5.91 -10.79
N LYS A 101 -25.21 -5.21 -11.89
CA LYS A 101 -24.72 -5.58 -13.21
C LYS A 101 -23.19 -5.60 -13.25
N LYS A 102 -22.53 -4.54 -12.76
CA LYS A 102 -21.06 -4.46 -12.73
C LYS A 102 -20.42 -5.59 -11.94
N LEU A 103 -20.92 -5.89 -10.74
CA LEU A 103 -20.36 -6.96 -9.90
C LEU A 103 -20.63 -8.36 -10.47
N SER A 104 -21.80 -8.55 -11.09
CA SER A 104 -22.17 -9.80 -11.75
C SER A 104 -21.33 -10.04 -13.01
N GLU A 105 -21.11 -9.01 -13.84
CA GLU A 105 -20.24 -9.08 -15.02
C GLU A 105 -18.79 -9.42 -14.67
N ARG A 106 -18.30 -8.95 -13.52
CA ARG A 106 -16.96 -9.31 -13.02
C ARG A 106 -16.90 -10.72 -12.42
N GLY A 107 -18.05 -11.35 -12.19
CA GLY A 107 -18.17 -12.68 -11.59
C GLY A 107 -17.97 -12.71 -10.08
N TYR A 108 -18.20 -11.59 -9.39
CA TYR A 108 -18.09 -11.49 -7.92
C TYR A 108 -19.37 -11.87 -7.19
N ILE A 109 -20.50 -11.71 -7.87
CA ILE A 109 -21.80 -12.06 -7.33
C ILE A 109 -22.59 -12.90 -8.33
N GLU A 110 -23.40 -13.80 -7.80
CA GLU A 110 -24.43 -14.51 -8.52
C GLU A 110 -25.79 -13.92 -8.15
N VAL A 111 -26.59 -13.63 -9.17
CA VAL A 111 -27.94 -13.07 -9.02
C VAL A 111 -28.95 -14.14 -9.44
N SER A 112 -29.81 -14.51 -8.51
CA SER A 112 -30.99 -15.33 -8.81
C SER A 112 -32.20 -14.41 -8.95
N HIS A 113 -32.61 -14.15 -10.19
CA HIS A 113 -33.81 -13.38 -10.51
C HIS A 113 -34.96 -14.32 -10.88
N GLN A 114 -36.10 -14.22 -10.20
CA GLN A 114 -37.31 -14.95 -10.60
C GLN A 114 -38.12 -14.11 -11.59
N SER A 115 -38.52 -14.73 -12.70
CA SER A 115 -39.25 -14.04 -13.78
C SER A 115 -40.57 -13.46 -13.27
N GLY A 116 -40.67 -12.13 -13.25
CA GLY A 116 -41.85 -11.38 -12.79
C GLY A 116 -41.64 -10.58 -11.50
N GLU A 117 -40.52 -10.78 -10.80
CA GLU A 117 -40.20 -10.06 -9.56
C GLU A 117 -39.50 -8.72 -9.84
N LYS A 118 -39.56 -7.80 -8.87
CA LYS A 118 -38.87 -6.51 -8.99
C LYS A 118 -37.40 -6.72 -8.62
N PHE A 119 -36.51 -5.88 -9.15
CA PHE A 119 -35.09 -5.85 -8.78
C PHE A 119 -34.82 -5.94 -7.27
N LYS A 120 -35.70 -5.36 -6.44
CA LYS A 120 -35.59 -5.36 -4.97
C LYS A 120 -35.67 -6.75 -4.33
N ASP A 121 -36.25 -7.70 -5.05
CA ASP A 121 -36.50 -9.06 -4.61
C ASP A 121 -35.39 -10.01 -5.11
N ASP A 122 -34.44 -9.52 -5.92
CA ASP A 122 -33.31 -10.29 -6.41
C ASP A 122 -32.48 -10.87 -5.25
N GLU A 123 -32.26 -12.18 -5.29
CA GLU A 123 -31.37 -12.86 -4.35
C GLU A 123 -29.94 -12.82 -4.89
N ILE A 124 -29.03 -12.26 -4.08
CA ILE A 124 -27.63 -12.08 -4.43
C ILE A 124 -26.80 -12.97 -3.52
N SER A 125 -25.81 -13.65 -4.10
CA SER A 125 -24.84 -14.44 -3.34
C SER A 125 -23.42 -14.10 -3.76
N LEU A 126 -22.48 -14.19 -2.81
CA LEU A 126 -21.06 -14.00 -3.08
C LEU A 126 -20.47 -15.25 -3.73
N THR A 127 -19.68 -15.05 -4.80
CA THR A 127 -18.95 -16.15 -5.44
C THR A 127 -17.60 -16.41 -4.74
N ALA A 128 -17.05 -17.62 -4.95
CA ALA A 128 -15.71 -17.95 -4.48
C ALA A 128 -14.63 -17.00 -5.06
N LYS A 129 -14.81 -16.58 -6.32
CA LYS A 129 -13.94 -15.60 -6.98
C LYS A 129 -13.98 -14.25 -6.28
N GLY A 130 -15.19 -13.74 -5.99
CA GLY A 130 -15.37 -12.47 -5.28
C GLY A 130 -14.68 -12.47 -3.91
N LEU A 131 -14.74 -13.59 -3.18
CA LEU A 131 -14.04 -13.72 -1.90
C LEU A 131 -12.50 -13.73 -2.07
N ALA A 132 -11.97 -14.47 -3.04
CA ALA A 132 -10.53 -14.58 -3.26
C ALA A 132 -9.92 -13.23 -3.66
N ASP A 133 -10.58 -12.52 -4.57
CA ASP A 133 -10.14 -11.20 -5.03
C ASP A 133 -10.24 -10.16 -3.91
N TRP A 134 -11.29 -10.21 -3.08
CA TRP A 134 -11.41 -9.33 -1.92
C TRP A 134 -10.30 -9.56 -0.89
N LYS A 135 -9.96 -10.82 -0.58
CA LYS A 135 -8.84 -11.13 0.31
C LYS A 135 -7.50 -10.64 -0.25
N SER A 136 -7.34 -10.73 -1.57
CA SER A 136 -6.14 -10.22 -2.24
C SER A 136 -6.07 -8.70 -2.15
N LEU A 137 -7.20 -8.00 -2.31
CA LEU A 137 -7.32 -6.56 -2.14
C LEU A 137 -7.00 -6.14 -0.69
N GLU A 138 -7.55 -6.84 0.30
CA GLU A 138 -7.28 -6.56 1.72
C GLU A 138 -5.80 -6.79 2.08
N ALA A 139 -5.17 -7.84 1.54
CA ALA A 139 -3.74 -8.08 1.71
C ALA A 139 -2.88 -6.98 1.06
N HIS A 140 -3.29 -6.48 -0.10
CA HIS A 140 -2.64 -5.35 -0.76
C HIS A 140 -2.75 -4.07 0.10
N TRP A 141 -3.96 -3.74 0.57
CA TRP A 141 -4.17 -2.59 1.46
C TRP A 141 -3.34 -2.69 2.75
N ARG A 142 -3.29 -3.86 3.39
CA ARG A 142 -2.45 -4.06 4.59
C ARG A 142 -0.95 -3.87 4.33
N LYS A 143 -0.49 -4.14 3.11
CA LYS A 143 0.94 -4.10 2.75
C LYS A 143 1.38 -2.72 2.26
N TYR A 144 0.52 -2.00 1.53
CA TYR A 144 0.88 -0.77 0.83
C TYR A 144 0.08 0.46 1.29
N VAL A 145 -1.11 0.27 1.85
CA VAL A 145 -1.98 1.34 2.37
C VAL A 145 -1.89 1.35 3.89
N THR A 146 -0.68 1.55 4.41
CA THR A 146 -0.50 2.01 5.79
C THR A 146 -0.71 3.52 5.82
N LEU A 147 -1.90 3.95 6.25
CA LEU A 147 -2.15 5.31 6.74
C LEU A 147 -1.60 5.48 8.16
#